data_AF-A0A150GUR8-F1
#
_entry.id   AF-A0A150GUR8-F1
#
_cell.length_a   1.000
_cell.length_b   1.000
_cell.length_c   1.000
_cell.angle_alpha   90.00
_cell.angle_beta   90.00
_cell.angle_gamma   90.00
#
_symmetry.space_group_name_H-M   'P 1'
#
loop_
_entity.id
_entity.type
_entity.pdbx_description
1 polymer ?
#
loop_
_entity_poly.entity_id
_entity_poly.type
_entity_poly.pdbx_seq_one_letter_code
_entity_poly.pdbx_strand_id
1 'polypeptide(L)'
;MKVLVAVKRVIDYAVPVRVKADKSGVEALLPKMSMNPFCEIALEVLSLPLPAVITADLRLNTPRFVTLPAMMRAKKRPIEAVPADSLGLGPGELEPQLAVLRVEEPPARRAGSRVGSVGELVRRLREEARVL
;
A
#
# COMPACT_ATOMS: atom_id res chain seq x y z
N MET A 1 -21.00 13.53 6.92
CA MET A 1 -19.93 12.59 7.31
C MET A 1 -19.27 12.04 6.05
N LYS A 2 -18.07 12.51 5.72
CA LYS A 2 -17.22 11.96 4.66
C LYS A 2 -15.79 12.03 5.20
N VAL A 3 -15.24 10.85 5.49
CA VAL A 3 -13.89 10.63 6.04
C VAL A 3 -13.12 9.91 4.97
N LEU A 4 -11.82 10.18 4.91
CA LEU A 4 -10.81 9.38 4.26
C LEU A 4 -9.40 9.99 4.76
N VAL A 5 -8.20 9.33 4.68
CA VAL A 5 -6.85 9.72 5.26
C VAL A 5 -5.66 10.05 4.27
N ALA A 6 -4.80 11.04 4.59
CA ALA A 6 -3.48 11.40 3.97
C ALA A 6 -2.44 10.27 3.75
N VAL A 7 -1.63 10.29 2.67
CA VAL A 7 -0.48 9.37 2.45
C VAL A 7 0.84 10.14 2.40
N LYS A 8 1.80 9.74 3.24
CA LYS A 8 3.17 10.27 3.26
C LYS A 8 4.07 9.43 2.34
N ARG A 9 4.88 10.08 1.50
CA ARG A 9 5.98 9.42 0.78
C ARG A 9 7.20 9.38 1.70
N VAL A 10 7.71 8.18 1.96
CA VAL A 10 8.86 7.91 2.83
C VAL A 10 9.93 7.19 2.00
N ILE A 11 11.20 7.27 2.39
CA ILE A 11 12.28 6.54 1.70
C ILE A 11 12.13 5.04 2.00
N ASP A 12 12.24 4.22 0.95
CA ASP A 12 12.19 2.76 1.06
C ASP A 12 13.30 2.26 2.00
N TYR A 13 12.95 1.39 2.96
CA TYR A 13 13.88 0.88 3.98
C TYR A 13 15.06 0.11 3.39
N ALA A 14 14.94 -0.40 2.16
CA ALA A 14 16.01 -1.07 1.43
C ALA A 14 17.05 -0.09 0.83
N VAL A 15 16.82 1.22 0.91
CA VAL A 15 17.72 2.25 0.36
C VAL A 15 18.46 2.98 1.49
N PRO A 16 19.81 3.01 1.48
CA PRO A 16 20.57 3.73 2.50
C PRO A 16 20.35 5.25 2.37
N VAL A 17 19.87 5.86 3.46
CA VAL A 17 19.58 7.30 3.53
C VAL A 17 20.87 8.12 3.51
N ARG A 18 21.04 8.97 2.49
CA ARG A 18 22.18 9.90 2.37
C ARG A 18 21.79 11.30 2.82
N VAL A 19 22.44 11.79 3.87
CA VAL A 19 22.27 13.16 4.36
C VAL A 19 23.21 14.08 3.59
N LYS A 20 22.73 15.26 3.20
CA LYS A 20 23.55 16.29 2.54
C LYS A 20 24.68 16.76 3.46
N ALA A 21 25.80 17.18 2.87
CA ALA A 21 26.99 17.63 3.61
C ALA A 21 26.73 18.87 4.50
N ASP A 22 25.77 19.71 4.13
CA ASP A 22 25.29 20.88 4.89
C ASP A 22 24.36 20.53 6.07
N LYS A 23 23.99 19.25 6.23
CA LYS A 23 22.99 18.73 7.18
C LYS A 23 21.59 19.34 7.01
N SER A 24 21.28 20.01 5.89
CA SER A 24 19.97 20.66 5.66
C SER A 24 18.84 19.67 5.33
N GLY A 25 19.18 18.41 5.02
CA GLY A 25 18.20 17.36 4.78
C GLY A 25 18.79 16.15 4.07
N VAL A 26 17.91 15.32 3.53
CA VAL A 26 18.26 14.11 2.77
C VAL A 26 18.45 14.45 1.29
N GLU A 27 19.37 13.76 0.63
CA GLU A 27 19.65 13.88 -0.80
C GLU A 27 18.51 13.24 -1.63
N ALA A 28 17.65 14.08 -2.21
CA ALA A 28 16.38 13.65 -2.80
C ALA A 28 16.45 13.18 -4.27
N LEU A 29 17.64 13.15 -4.90
CA LEU A 29 17.75 12.87 -6.34
C LEU A 29 17.53 11.40 -6.73
N LEU A 30 17.79 10.45 -5.83
CA LEU A 30 17.75 8.99 -6.12
C LEU A 30 17.14 8.06 -5.03
N PRO A 31 16.54 8.48 -3.89
CA PRO A 31 15.89 7.54 -3.00
C PRO A 31 14.55 7.09 -3.58
N LYS A 32 14.39 5.77 -3.81
CA LYS A 32 13.09 5.15 -4.09
C LYS A 32 12.14 5.48 -2.94
N MET A 33 11.01 6.12 -3.23
CA MET A 33 10.01 6.50 -2.23
C MET A 33 8.85 5.49 -2.21
N SER A 34 8.48 5.02 -1.02
CA SER A 34 7.29 4.21 -0.77
C SER A 34 6.15 5.06 -0.16
N MET A 35 4.91 4.65 -0.42
CA MET A 35 3.72 5.23 0.22
C MET A 35 3.54 4.62 1.60
N ASN A 36 3.46 5.45 2.64
CA ASN A 36 3.24 4.98 4.00
C ASN A 36 2.26 5.87 4.81
N PRO A 37 1.00 5.44 4.99
CA PRO A 37 0.07 5.97 5.97
C PRO A 37 -0.07 5.09 7.24
N PHE A 38 0.77 4.06 7.41
CA PHE A 38 0.74 3.13 8.55
C PHE A 38 2.13 2.75 9.04
N CYS A 39 2.54 3.32 10.17
CA CYS A 39 3.65 2.77 10.93
C CYS A 39 3.18 1.45 11.56
N GLU A 40 3.90 0.34 11.37
CA GLU A 40 3.51 -0.97 11.94
C GLU A 40 3.40 -0.94 13.48
N ILE A 41 4.06 0.03 14.11
CA ILE A 41 4.16 0.20 15.56
C ILE A 41 3.39 1.41 16.12
N ALA A 42 2.70 2.22 15.30
CA ALA A 42 2.05 3.45 15.77
C ALA A 42 0.83 3.90 14.94
N LEU A 43 -0.09 4.59 15.60
CA LEU A 43 -1.19 5.34 14.98
C LEU A 43 -0.89 6.83 15.02
N GLU A 44 -0.98 7.53 13.88
CA GLU A 44 -0.82 8.98 13.79
C GLU A 44 -2.18 9.66 13.60
N VAL A 45 -2.38 10.83 14.23
CA VAL A 45 -3.56 11.68 14.05
C VAL A 45 -3.12 13.01 13.46
N LEU A 46 -3.76 13.41 12.36
CA LEU A 46 -3.42 14.61 11.59
C LEU A 46 -4.66 15.51 11.44
N SER A 47 -4.46 16.82 11.49
CA SER A 47 -5.45 17.82 11.10
C SER A 47 -5.05 18.43 9.76
N LEU A 48 -5.98 18.49 8.80
CA LEU A 48 -5.72 18.94 7.43
C LEU A 48 -6.80 19.94 6.99
N PRO A 49 -6.42 21.07 6.34
CA PRO A 49 -7.38 21.94 5.68
C PRO A 49 -7.98 21.24 4.44
N LEU A 50 -9.21 21.61 4.08
CA LEU A 50 -9.85 21.14 2.84
C LEU A 50 -9.49 22.05 1.66
N PRO A 51 -9.39 21.50 0.42
CA PRO A 51 -9.65 20.12 0.01
C PRO A 51 -8.46 19.16 0.27
N ALA A 52 -8.76 17.87 0.48
CA ALA A 52 -7.77 16.82 0.75
C ALA A 52 -8.04 15.54 -0.06
N VAL A 53 -6.96 14.83 -0.45
CA VAL A 53 -6.97 13.58 -1.25
C VAL A 53 -6.42 12.42 -0.41
N ILE A 54 -6.90 11.20 -0.65
CA ILE A 54 -6.88 10.12 0.35
C ILE A 54 -6.69 8.70 -0.25
N THR A 55 -6.07 7.79 0.53
CA THR A 55 -6.37 6.33 0.57
C THR A 55 -7.09 5.83 1.86
N ALA A 56 -7.94 4.79 1.78
CA ALA A 56 -8.58 4.14 2.95
C ALA A 56 -8.00 2.73 3.24
N ASP A 57 -7.90 2.37 4.52
CA ASP A 57 -7.45 1.04 5.00
C ASP A 57 -8.64 0.10 5.32
N LEU A 58 -8.38 -1.21 5.33
CA LEU A 58 -9.38 -2.25 5.63
C LEU A 58 -9.98 -2.14 7.04
N ARG A 59 -9.26 -1.57 8.02
CA ARG A 59 -9.78 -1.36 9.38
C ARG A 59 -10.71 -0.15 9.52
N LEU A 60 -10.90 0.65 8.46
CA LEU A 60 -11.72 1.86 8.52
C LEU A 60 -13.20 1.56 8.80
N ASN A 61 -13.76 0.53 8.17
CA ASN A 61 -15.14 0.09 8.38
C ASN A 61 -15.39 -1.33 7.84
N THR A 62 -16.46 -1.96 8.32
CA THR A 62 -17.03 -3.16 7.68
C THR A 62 -18.01 -2.73 6.58
N PRO A 63 -17.79 -3.08 5.30
CA PRO A 63 -18.72 -2.74 4.23
C PRO A 63 -20.10 -3.37 4.44
N ARG A 64 -21.17 -2.59 4.25
CA ARG A 64 -22.56 -3.09 4.35
C ARG A 64 -23.00 -3.78 3.06
N PHE A 65 -23.83 -4.82 3.19
CA PHE A 65 -24.52 -5.40 2.04
C PHE A 65 -25.49 -4.40 1.38
N VAL A 66 -25.66 -4.53 0.07
CA VAL A 66 -26.55 -3.69 -0.75
C VAL A 66 -27.91 -4.36 -0.86
N THR A 67 -28.99 -3.62 -0.59
CA THR A 67 -30.36 -4.14 -0.72
C THR A 67 -30.81 -4.18 -2.18
N LEU A 68 -31.64 -5.14 -2.56
CA LEU A 68 -32.17 -5.27 -3.94
C LEU A 68 -32.77 -3.95 -4.48
N PRO A 69 -33.57 -3.16 -3.73
CA PRO A 69 -34.08 -1.87 -4.21
C PRO A 69 -32.98 -0.81 -4.41
N ALA A 70 -31.88 -0.86 -3.65
CA ALA A 70 -30.73 0.02 -3.88
C ALA A 70 -29.96 -0.39 -5.14
N MET A 71 -29.75 -1.68 -5.37
CA MET A 71 -29.11 -2.23 -6.57
C MET A 71 -29.91 -1.89 -7.84
N MET A 72 -31.23 -2.07 -7.82
CA MET A 72 -32.11 -1.73 -8.96
C MET A 72 -32.15 -0.21 -9.25
N ARG A 73 -31.97 0.64 -8.24
CA ARG A 73 -31.81 2.09 -8.44
C ARG A 73 -30.43 2.44 -8.98
N ALA A 74 -29.36 1.79 -8.51
CA ALA A 74 -28.01 2.00 -9.02
C ALA A 74 -27.90 1.65 -10.51
N LYS A 75 -28.46 0.52 -10.95
CA LYS A 75 -28.50 0.11 -12.38
C LYS A 75 -29.22 1.12 -13.29
N LYS A 76 -30.12 1.95 -12.75
CA LYS A 76 -30.84 3.00 -13.49
C LYS A 76 -30.14 4.35 -13.50
N ARG A 77 -29.08 4.55 -12.70
CA ARG A 77 -28.30 5.80 -12.75
C ARG A 77 -27.36 5.73 -13.95
N PRO A 78 -27.33 6.76 -14.82
CA PRO A 78 -26.36 6.79 -15.91
C PRO A 78 -24.94 6.83 -15.33
N ILE A 79 -24.04 6.09 -15.97
CA ILE A 79 -22.60 6.16 -15.73
C ILE A 79 -22.03 6.91 -16.95
N GLU A 80 -21.50 8.10 -16.71
CA GLU A 80 -20.89 8.91 -17.76
C GLU A 80 -19.48 8.40 -18.05
N ALA A 81 -19.22 8.04 -19.31
CA ALA A 81 -17.90 7.66 -19.78
C ALA A 81 -17.20 8.90 -20.34
N VAL A 82 -16.33 9.50 -19.54
CA VAL A 82 -15.55 10.69 -19.92
C VAL A 82 -14.22 10.22 -20.56
N PRO A 83 -13.93 10.57 -21.83
CA PRO A 83 -12.66 10.21 -22.46
C PRO A 83 -11.51 11.02 -21.86
N ALA A 84 -10.32 10.41 -21.74
CA ALA A 84 -9.16 11.02 -21.10
C ALA A 84 -8.77 12.37 -21.75
N ASP A 85 -8.84 12.45 -23.07
CA ASP A 85 -8.55 13.64 -23.87
C ASP A 85 -9.39 14.86 -23.46
N SER A 86 -10.64 14.64 -23.01
CA SER A 86 -11.53 15.71 -22.55
C SER A 86 -11.16 16.31 -21.19
N LEU A 87 -10.24 15.66 -20.47
CA LEU A 87 -9.67 16.16 -19.22
C LEU A 87 -8.37 16.96 -19.44
N GLY A 88 -7.98 17.19 -20.70
CA GLY A 88 -6.77 17.93 -21.05
C GLY A 88 -5.47 17.13 -20.91
N LEU A 89 -5.56 15.81 -20.78
CA LEU A 89 -4.40 14.92 -20.68
C LEU A 89 -3.79 14.69 -22.08
N GLY A 90 -2.48 14.91 -22.20
CA GLY A 90 -1.75 14.72 -23.45
C GLY A 90 -1.41 13.25 -23.75
N PRO A 91 -1.13 12.89 -25.02
CA PRO A 91 -0.82 11.51 -25.40
C PRO A 91 0.37 10.92 -24.63
N GLY A 92 1.40 11.71 -24.32
CA GLY A 92 2.56 11.28 -23.51
C GLY A 92 2.33 11.22 -21.99
N GLU A 93 1.21 11.74 -21.47
CA GLU A 93 0.89 11.65 -20.04
C GLU A 93 0.17 10.34 -19.68
N LEU A 94 -0.42 9.69 -20.68
CA LEU A 94 -1.07 8.39 -20.58
C LEU A 94 -0.12 7.22 -20.90
N GLU A 95 1.09 7.51 -21.38
CA GLU A 95 2.10 6.49 -21.69
C GLU A 95 2.67 5.85 -20.41
N PRO A 96 2.73 4.50 -20.33
CA PRO A 96 3.27 3.82 -19.17
C PRO A 96 4.78 4.02 -19.09
N GLN A 97 5.24 4.78 -18.08
CA GLN A 97 6.66 5.02 -17.80
C GLN A 97 7.44 3.76 -17.36
N LEU A 98 6.76 2.62 -17.21
CA LEU A 98 7.33 1.36 -16.74
C LEU A 98 6.95 0.20 -17.68
N ALA A 99 7.95 -0.56 -18.13
CA ALA A 99 7.75 -1.78 -18.89
C ALA A 99 7.73 -3.01 -17.97
N VAL A 100 6.72 -3.88 -18.13
CA VAL A 100 6.67 -5.18 -17.45
C VAL A 100 7.61 -6.16 -18.17
N LEU A 101 8.77 -6.42 -17.59
CA LEU A 101 9.80 -7.27 -18.20
C LEU A 101 9.48 -8.76 -18.11
N ARG A 102 8.85 -9.20 -17.01
CA ARG A 102 8.51 -10.60 -16.72
C ARG A 102 7.45 -10.70 -15.63
N VAL A 103 6.69 -11.79 -15.66
CA VAL A 103 5.78 -12.22 -14.59
C VAL A 103 6.04 -13.70 -14.36
N GLU A 104 6.35 -14.06 -13.12
CA GLU A 104 6.68 -15.42 -12.68
C GLU A 104 5.87 -15.73 -11.42
N GLU A 105 5.44 -16.98 -11.25
CA GLU A 105 4.78 -17.41 -10.02
C GLU A 105 5.79 -17.48 -8.85
N PRO A 106 5.38 -17.16 -7.61
CA PRO A 106 6.26 -17.30 -6.46
C PRO A 106 6.62 -18.78 -6.23
N PRO A 107 7.86 -19.10 -5.80
CA PRO A 107 8.28 -20.47 -5.59
C PRO A 107 7.42 -21.17 -4.52
N ALA A 108 7.03 -22.41 -4.81
CA ALA A 108 6.24 -23.22 -3.89
C ALA A 108 6.90 -23.35 -2.51
N ARG A 109 6.14 -23.08 -1.45
CA ARG A 109 6.64 -23.14 -0.07
C ARG A 109 7.07 -24.56 0.28
N ARG A 110 8.28 -24.73 0.82
CA ARG A 110 8.77 -26.03 1.34
C ARG A 110 7.80 -26.60 2.36
N ALA A 111 7.59 -27.92 2.33
CA ALA A 111 6.75 -28.61 3.30
C ALA A 111 7.26 -28.41 4.73
N GLY A 112 6.36 -28.08 5.66
CA GLY A 112 6.67 -27.96 7.08
C GLY A 112 6.60 -29.32 7.79
N SER A 113 7.27 -29.42 8.95
CA SER A 113 7.23 -30.58 9.84
C SER A 113 6.24 -30.36 11.00
N ARG A 114 5.56 -31.43 11.42
CA ARG A 114 4.86 -31.46 12.72
C ARG A 114 5.85 -31.89 13.80
N VAL A 115 5.69 -31.35 15.01
CA VAL A 115 6.50 -31.67 16.19
C VAL A 115 5.60 -32.27 17.28
N GLY A 116 6.14 -33.18 18.08
CA GLY A 116 5.40 -33.91 19.12
C GLY A 116 5.30 -33.19 20.46
N SER A 117 6.09 -32.13 20.68
CA SER A 117 6.11 -31.40 21.95
C SER A 117 6.54 -29.94 21.81
N VAL A 118 6.23 -29.13 22.84
CA VAL A 118 6.68 -27.73 22.94
C VAL A 118 8.21 -27.64 23.06
N GLY A 119 8.85 -28.57 23.78
CA GLY A 119 10.32 -28.61 23.90
C GLY A 119 11.01 -28.86 22.55
N GLU A 120 10.46 -29.78 21.75
CA GLU A 120 10.94 -30.00 20.38
C GLU A 120 10.75 -28.76 19.50
N LEU A 121 9.59 -28.10 19.59
CA LEU A 121 9.32 -26.85 18.85
C LEU A 121 10.38 -25.78 19.17
N VAL A 122 10.61 -25.49 20.45
CA VAL A 122 11.59 -24.49 20.88
C VAL A 122 12.99 -24.83 20.39
N ARG A 123 13.40 -26.11 20.48
CA ARG A 123 14.70 -26.55 19.98
C ARG A 123 14.85 -26.27 18.47
N ARG A 124 13.89 -26.70 17.65
CA ARG A 124 13.93 -26.47 16.19
C ARG A 124 13.89 -24.97 15.84
N LEU A 125 13.15 -24.16 16.58
CA LEU A 125 13.09 -22.70 16.35
C LEU A 125 14.42 -21.99 16.65
N ARG A 126 15.19 -22.47 17.65
CA ARG A 126 16.53 -21.97 17.98
C ARG A 126 17.59 -22.48 17.00
N GLU A 127 17.64 -23.78 16.76
CA GLU A 127 18.74 -24.45 16.05
C GLU A 127 18.58 -24.41 14.52
N GLU A 128 17.40 -24.80 14.02
CA GLU A 128 17.12 -24.94 12.58
C GLU A 128 16.66 -23.60 11.96
N ALA A 129 15.66 -22.96 12.57
CA ALA A 129 15.03 -21.75 12.02
C ALA A 129 15.72 -20.44 12.44
N ARG A 130 16.42 -20.43 13.58
CA ARG A 130 17.12 -19.26 14.16
C ARG A 130 16.25 -18.01 14.32
N VAL A 131 15.02 -18.21 14.78
CA VAL A 131 14.03 -17.14 15.01
C VAL A 131 13.74 -16.85 16.50
N LEU A 132 14.43 -17.56 17.41
CA LEU A 132 14.33 -17.44 18.88
C LEU A 132 15.70 -17.59 19.55
#